data_AF-A0A8S4RXU3-F1
#
_entry.id   AF-A0A8S4RXU3-F1
#
_cell.length_a   1.000
_cell.length_b   1.000
_cell.length_c   1.000
_cell.angle_alpha   90.00
_cell.angle_beta   90.00
_cell.angle_gamma   90.00
#
_symmetry.space_group_name_H-M   'P 1'
#
loop_
_entity.id
_entity.type
_entity.pdbx_description
1 polymer ?
#
loop_
_entity_poly.entity_id
_entity_poly.type
_entity_poly.pdbx_seq_one_letter_code
_entity_poly.pdbx_strand_id
1 'polypeptide(L)'
;MAESSLIIIHNMLVHFMSLELVDGYPNLLVNYGSGTTRLNNSVIEVADGKPHLIEIVLMRSSIEMFVDRCKLSTCMSLAAPTGPREILNVNGPLQLGGASIDLQNLARSFGWKHVPTNTNFMGCISNFTYNDFMYNLGRPSVDHNADPGCQKSVFTAVTFGIDTNFLVAILVCIAILISIVGAAPDISGFLDDKKSVLDRDPDINPYDDVRHYAYEGDGNTSGSLSSLASCTDDEDLKFNYLSTFGPRFRKLADMYGDSDEDRPPHEESWC
;
A
#
# COMPACT_ATOMS: atom_id res chain seq x y z
N MET A 1 -1.57 -10.90 -22.08
CA MET A 1 -1.10 -11.50 -20.83
C MET A 1 -1.09 -10.41 -19.79
N ALA A 2 -1.93 -10.56 -18.76
CA ALA A 2 -2.03 -9.59 -17.68
C ALA A 2 -1.05 -10.05 -16.60
N GLU A 3 0.05 -9.32 -16.47
CA GLU A 3 1.01 -9.51 -15.39
C GLU A 3 0.86 -8.34 -14.41
N SER A 4 0.84 -8.60 -13.12
CA SER A 4 0.74 -7.55 -12.09
C SER A 4 1.56 -7.90 -10.86
N SER A 5 2.39 -6.97 -10.39
CA SER A 5 3.19 -7.12 -9.18
C SER A 5 2.37 -6.82 -7.92
N LEU A 6 2.10 -7.85 -7.13
CA LEU A 6 1.35 -7.77 -5.88
C LEU A 6 2.22 -7.26 -4.73
N ILE A 7 3.44 -7.79 -4.63
CA ILE A 7 4.39 -7.50 -3.55
C ILE A 7 5.80 -7.41 -4.14
N ILE A 8 6.54 -6.39 -3.73
CA ILE A 8 7.96 -6.26 -4.02
C ILE A 8 8.69 -5.91 -2.72
N ILE A 9 9.55 -6.83 -2.28
CA ILE A 9 10.50 -6.59 -1.21
C ILE A 9 11.88 -6.50 -1.87
N HIS A 10 12.46 -5.30 -1.88
CA HIS A 10 13.72 -5.07 -2.56
C HIS A 10 14.82 -4.63 -1.60
N ASN A 11 16.06 -5.01 -1.94
CA ASN A 11 17.27 -4.32 -1.50
C ASN A 11 17.91 -3.63 -2.71
N MET A 12 18.55 -2.48 -2.52
CA MET A 12 19.26 -1.74 -3.58
C MET A 12 20.51 -2.46 -4.14
N LEU A 13 20.80 -3.69 -3.71
CA LEU A 13 22.10 -4.32 -3.91
C LEU A 13 22.09 -5.54 -4.85
N VAL A 14 21.20 -6.53 -4.68
CA VAL A 14 20.98 -7.69 -5.61
C VAL A 14 19.72 -8.48 -5.21
N HIS A 15 19.37 -8.49 -3.93
CA HIS A 15 18.35 -9.38 -3.37
C HIS A 15 16.94 -8.81 -3.53
N PHE A 16 16.00 -9.68 -3.86
CA PHE A 16 14.58 -9.33 -3.89
C PHE A 16 13.68 -10.54 -3.69
N MET A 17 12.45 -10.27 -3.29
CA MET A 17 11.31 -11.14 -3.42
C MET A 17 10.21 -10.38 -4.15
N SER A 18 9.54 -11.04 -5.09
CA SER A 18 8.35 -10.50 -5.73
C SER A 18 7.28 -11.57 -5.89
N LEU A 19 6.05 -11.23 -5.51
CA LEU A 19 4.87 -12.03 -5.80
C LEU A 19 4.05 -11.31 -6.86
N GLU A 20 3.72 -12.01 -7.92
CA GLU A 20 3.06 -11.49 -9.11
C GLU A 20 1.87 -12.37 -9.48
N LEU A 21 0.93 -11.81 -10.23
CA LEU A 21 -0.10 -12.57 -10.93
C LEU A 21 0.24 -12.61 -12.41
N VAL A 22 0.30 -13.80 -12.99
CA VAL A 22 0.52 -14.03 -14.43
C VAL A 22 -0.70 -14.78 -14.95
N ASP A 23 -1.49 -14.13 -15.80
CA ASP A 23 -2.75 -14.68 -16.33
C ASP A 23 -3.70 -15.20 -15.22
N GLY A 24 -3.74 -14.48 -14.10
CA GLY A 24 -4.59 -14.78 -12.95
C GLY A 24 -4.02 -15.81 -11.96
N TYR A 25 -2.82 -16.33 -12.22
CA TYR A 25 -2.15 -17.33 -11.39
C TYR A 25 -0.96 -16.74 -10.62
N PRO A 26 -0.70 -17.14 -9.37
CA PRO A 26 0.40 -16.58 -8.60
C PRO A 26 1.76 -17.11 -9.07
N ASN A 27 2.71 -16.18 -9.20
CA ASN A 27 4.08 -16.39 -9.62
C ASN A 27 5.02 -15.70 -8.62
N LEU A 28 5.79 -16.49 -7.88
CA LEU A 28 6.75 -16.01 -6.89
C LEU A 28 8.17 -16.05 -7.45
N LEU A 29 8.87 -14.92 -7.36
CA LEU A 29 10.27 -14.77 -7.71
C LEU A 29 11.06 -14.44 -6.44
N VAL A 30 12.16 -15.18 -6.19
CA VAL A 30 13.04 -14.92 -5.05
C VAL A 30 14.49 -14.97 -5.51
N ASN A 31 15.26 -13.95 -5.18
CA ASN A 31 16.68 -13.87 -5.50
C ASN A 31 17.49 -13.57 -4.24
N TYR A 32 18.31 -14.55 -3.82
CA TYR A 32 19.24 -14.45 -2.70
C TYR A 32 20.63 -13.91 -3.10
N GLY A 33 20.77 -13.42 -4.34
CA GLY A 33 22.00 -12.84 -4.88
C GLY A 33 22.86 -13.80 -5.72
N SER A 34 22.42 -15.03 -5.93
CA SER A 34 23.11 -16.04 -6.77
C SER A 34 22.26 -16.53 -7.95
N GLY A 35 21.08 -15.93 -8.15
CA GLY A 35 20.14 -16.28 -9.19
C GLY A 35 18.71 -16.17 -8.69
N THR A 36 17.77 -16.02 -9.62
CA THR A 36 16.34 -15.93 -9.30
C THR A 36 15.72 -17.33 -9.35
N THR A 37 15.17 -17.78 -8.24
CA THR A 37 14.27 -18.95 -8.18
C THR A 37 12.85 -18.49 -8.49
N ARG A 38 12.14 -19.24 -9.34
CA ARG A 38 10.74 -18.99 -9.74
C ARG A 38 9.86 -20.14 -9.28
N LEU A 39 8.72 -19.82 -8.67
CA LEU A 39 7.68 -20.76 -8.27
C LEU A 39 6.35 -20.30 -8.86
N ASN A 40 5.68 -21.15 -9.63
CA ASN A 40 4.39 -20.86 -10.23
C ASN A 40 3.34 -21.86 -9.74
N ASN A 41 2.18 -21.38 -9.28
CA ASN A 41 1.00 -22.22 -9.09
C ASN A 41 0.07 -22.04 -10.28
N SER A 42 0.02 -23.02 -11.18
CA SER A 42 -0.83 -22.97 -12.38
C SER A 42 -2.19 -23.65 -12.19
N VAL A 43 -2.52 -24.08 -10.96
CA VAL A 43 -3.73 -24.85 -10.68
C VAL A 43 -4.84 -23.95 -10.16
N ILE A 44 -4.52 -23.01 -9.28
CA ILE A 44 -5.51 -22.14 -8.64
C ILE A 44 -5.40 -20.74 -9.23
N GLU A 45 -6.43 -20.36 -9.99
CA GLU A 45 -6.61 -18.99 -10.44
C GLU A 45 -7.09 -18.15 -9.25
N VAL A 46 -6.33 -17.11 -8.92
CA VAL A 46 -6.60 -16.20 -7.79
C VAL A 46 -7.18 -14.86 -8.22
N ALA A 47 -7.25 -14.61 -9.54
CA ALA A 47 -7.91 -13.45 -10.12
C ALA A 47 -9.38 -13.72 -10.48
N ASP A 48 -10.05 -14.60 -9.74
CA ASP A 48 -11.42 -15.03 -9.97
C ASP A 48 -12.49 -14.12 -9.33
N GLY A 49 -12.04 -13.02 -8.68
CA GLY A 49 -12.87 -12.06 -7.97
C GLY A 49 -13.21 -12.45 -6.52
N LYS A 50 -12.70 -13.58 -6.02
CA LYS A 50 -12.88 -14.02 -4.63
C LYS A 50 -11.65 -13.70 -3.78
N PRO A 51 -11.80 -13.58 -2.45
CA PRO A 51 -10.66 -13.45 -1.56
C PRO A 51 -9.86 -14.76 -1.51
N HIS A 52 -8.56 -14.66 -1.77
CA HIS A 52 -7.59 -15.74 -1.66
C HIS A 52 -6.53 -15.43 -0.61
N LEU A 53 -5.98 -16.47 0.01
CA LEU A 53 -4.86 -16.37 0.92
C LEU A 53 -3.60 -16.97 0.29
N ILE A 54 -2.56 -16.16 0.14
CA ILE A 54 -1.25 -16.63 -0.31
C ILE A 54 -0.29 -16.57 0.87
N GLU A 55 0.25 -17.72 1.25
CA GLU A 55 1.23 -17.87 2.32
C GLU A 55 2.57 -18.26 1.71
N ILE A 56 3.62 -17.53 2.06
CA ILE A 56 4.99 -17.77 1.58
C ILE A 56 5.86 -18.12 2.79
N VAL A 57 6.52 -19.27 2.73
CA VAL A 57 7.45 -19.73 3.77
C VAL A 57 8.84 -19.82 3.15
N LEU A 58 9.76 -19.03 3.70
CA LEU A 58 11.17 -19.07 3.32
C LEU A 58 11.96 -19.83 4.38
N MET A 59 12.58 -20.92 3.97
CA MET A 59 13.54 -21.66 4.78
C MET A 59 14.94 -21.55 4.14
N ARG A 60 15.96 -22.06 4.83
CA ARG A 60 17.34 -22.06 4.32
C ARG A 60 17.48 -22.83 3.00
N SER A 61 16.79 -23.96 2.89
CA SER A 61 16.90 -24.87 1.74
C SER A 61 15.62 -25.01 0.92
N SER A 62 14.53 -24.37 1.34
CA SER A 62 13.25 -24.41 0.62
C SER A 62 12.58 -23.04 0.56
N ILE A 63 11.88 -22.83 -0.56
CA ILE A 63 10.96 -21.73 -0.79
C ILE A 63 9.61 -22.40 -1.04
N GLU A 64 8.62 -22.03 -0.26
CA GLU A 64 7.29 -22.64 -0.32
C GLU A 64 6.23 -21.56 -0.48
N MET A 65 5.27 -21.81 -1.37
CA MET A 65 4.10 -20.96 -1.57
C MET A 65 2.84 -21.81 -1.49
N PHE A 66 1.89 -21.38 -0.67
CA PHE A 66 0.60 -22.03 -0.48
C PHE A 66 -0.52 -21.09 -0.88
N VAL A 67 -1.52 -21.61 -1.59
CA VAL A 67 -2.75 -20.90 -1.91
C VAL A 67 -3.91 -21.52 -1.11
N ASP A 68 -4.65 -20.69 -0.38
CA ASP A 68 -5.83 -21.02 0.44
C ASP A 68 -5.62 -22.10 1.52
N ARG A 69 -4.39 -22.24 2.03
CA ARG A 69 -4.02 -23.19 3.10
C ARG A 69 -4.55 -24.62 2.86
N CYS A 70 -4.53 -25.08 1.61
CA CYS A 70 -5.00 -26.43 1.30
C CYS A 70 -3.94 -27.49 1.67
N LYS A 71 -4.38 -28.72 1.99
CA LYS A 71 -3.49 -29.85 2.37
C LYS A 71 -3.07 -30.73 1.18
N LEU A 72 -3.30 -30.26 -0.05
CA LEU A 72 -3.02 -31.01 -1.28
C LEU A 72 -1.78 -30.45 -1.96
N SER A 73 -1.07 -31.30 -2.71
CA SER A 73 0.09 -30.89 -3.49
C SER A 73 -0.24 -29.88 -4.60
N THR A 74 -1.51 -29.74 -4.98
CA THR A 74 -1.96 -28.86 -6.07
C THR A 74 -1.96 -27.37 -5.71
N CYS A 75 -2.15 -27.01 -4.44
CA CYS A 75 -2.10 -25.61 -3.98
C CYS A 75 -0.73 -25.22 -3.42
N MET A 76 0.21 -26.17 -3.34
CA MET A 76 1.56 -25.97 -2.84
C MET A 76 2.54 -25.89 -4.00
N SER A 77 3.43 -24.90 -3.97
CA SER A 77 4.56 -24.80 -4.87
C SER A 77 5.84 -24.77 -4.04
N LEU A 78 6.85 -25.55 -4.46
CA LEU A 78 8.11 -25.73 -3.74
C LEU A 78 9.29 -25.61 -4.71
N ALA A 79 10.34 -24.91 -4.30
CA ALA A 79 11.62 -24.89 -4.99
C ALA A 79 12.79 -24.70 -4.02
N ALA A 80 14.00 -25.05 -4.45
CA ALA A 80 15.23 -24.72 -3.72
C ALA A 80 15.78 -23.35 -4.17
N PRO A 81 16.45 -22.61 -3.27
CA PRO A 81 17.23 -21.43 -3.65
C PRO A 81 18.25 -21.72 -4.76
N THR A 82 18.42 -20.77 -5.67
CA THR A 82 19.44 -20.88 -6.72
C THR A 82 20.79 -20.45 -6.17
N GLY A 83 21.73 -21.40 -6.08
CA GLY A 83 23.10 -21.15 -5.63
C GLY A 83 23.29 -21.25 -4.11
N PRO A 84 24.47 -20.86 -3.59
CA PRO A 84 24.86 -21.12 -2.21
C PRO A 84 24.35 -20.09 -1.19
N ARG A 85 23.68 -19.03 -1.64
CA ARG A 85 23.15 -17.98 -0.75
C ARG A 85 21.74 -18.33 -0.32
N GLU A 86 21.50 -18.28 0.99
CA GLU A 86 20.25 -18.73 1.63
C GLU A 86 19.56 -17.62 2.45
N ILE A 87 20.14 -16.41 2.49
CA ILE A 87 19.66 -15.31 3.34
C ILE A 87 19.16 -14.17 2.47
N LEU A 88 17.87 -13.83 2.61
CA LEU A 88 17.28 -12.70 1.93
C LEU A 88 17.55 -11.43 2.73
N ASN A 89 18.61 -10.70 2.34
CA ASN A 89 18.90 -9.39 2.92
C ASN A 89 18.14 -8.31 2.15
N VAL A 90 17.04 -7.81 2.72
CA VAL A 90 16.18 -6.76 2.17
C VAL A 90 16.07 -5.61 3.15
N ASN A 91 16.91 -4.59 2.96
CA ASN A 91 16.93 -3.38 3.80
C ASN A 91 16.07 -2.24 3.24
N GLY A 92 15.38 -2.46 2.13
CA GLY A 92 14.52 -1.47 1.50
C GLY A 92 13.09 -1.48 2.06
N PRO A 93 12.30 -0.44 1.77
CA PRO A 93 10.89 -0.43 2.15
C PRO A 93 10.13 -1.55 1.45
N LEU A 94 9.20 -2.16 2.18
CA LEU A 94 8.18 -3.05 1.62
C LEU A 94 7.30 -2.25 0.65
N GLN A 95 7.13 -2.76 -0.57
CA GLN A 95 6.27 -2.15 -1.57
C GLN A 95 5.15 -3.12 -1.93
N LEU A 96 3.92 -2.61 -1.96
CA LEU A 96 2.71 -3.37 -2.23
C LEU A 96 1.96 -2.70 -3.37
N GLY A 97 1.42 -3.49 -4.29
CA GLY A 97 0.62 -2.98 -5.41
C GLY A 97 1.43 -2.44 -6.60
N GLY A 98 2.76 -2.38 -6.51
CA GLY A 98 3.62 -1.87 -7.58
C GLY A 98 5.04 -1.57 -7.09
N ALA A 99 5.86 -1.03 -7.98
CA ALA A 99 7.23 -0.61 -7.71
C ALA A 99 7.38 0.91 -7.89
N SER A 100 8.11 1.57 -6.98
CA SER A 100 8.52 2.98 -7.10
C SER A 100 9.70 3.18 -8.05
N ILE A 101 10.30 2.08 -8.51
CA ILE A 101 11.50 2.05 -9.36
C ILE A 101 11.25 1.22 -10.62
N ASP A 102 12.02 1.50 -11.68
CA ASP A 102 12.01 0.69 -12.89
C ASP A 102 12.84 -0.60 -12.68
N LEU A 103 12.14 -1.72 -12.46
CA LEU A 103 12.72 -3.03 -12.23
C LEU A 103 13.46 -3.57 -13.46
N GLN A 104 13.09 -3.14 -14.67
CA GLN A 104 13.76 -3.55 -15.90
C GLN A 104 15.12 -2.87 -16.06
N ASN A 105 15.21 -1.59 -15.71
CA ASN A 105 16.51 -0.90 -15.61
C ASN A 105 17.40 -1.55 -14.53
N LEU A 106 16.81 -1.85 -13.38
CA LEU A 106 17.52 -2.49 -12.27
C LEU A 106 18.05 -3.87 -12.65
N ALA A 107 17.20 -4.70 -13.27
CA ALA A 107 17.56 -6.03 -13.74
C ALA A 107 18.68 -6.02 -14.77
N ARG A 108 18.69 -5.06 -15.70
CA ARG A 108 19.79 -4.88 -16.66
C ARG A 108 21.11 -4.56 -15.96
N SER A 109 21.05 -3.78 -14.89
CA SER A 109 22.23 -3.37 -14.12
C SER A 109 22.82 -4.53 -13.32
N PHE A 110 21.98 -5.44 -12.82
CA PHE A 110 22.40 -6.58 -12.00
C PHE A 110 22.40 -7.95 -12.73
N GLY A 111 22.06 -7.98 -14.02
CA GLY A 111 22.03 -9.20 -14.82
C GLY A 111 20.98 -10.22 -14.37
N TRP A 112 19.81 -9.77 -13.91
CA TRP A 112 18.75 -10.69 -13.47
C TRP A 112 18.16 -11.45 -14.66
N LYS A 113 18.16 -12.78 -14.57
CA LYS A 113 17.58 -13.64 -15.62
C LYS A 113 16.06 -13.60 -15.63
N HIS A 114 15.46 -13.54 -14.45
CA HIS A 114 14.01 -13.41 -14.27
C HIS A 114 13.78 -12.11 -13.53
N VAL A 115 13.01 -11.22 -14.17
CA VAL A 115 12.83 -9.85 -13.77
C VAL A 115 11.39 -9.67 -13.32
N PRO A 116 11.16 -9.10 -12.14
CA PRO A 116 9.81 -8.75 -11.74
C PRO A 116 9.19 -7.73 -12.69
N THR A 117 7.88 -7.77 -12.86
CA THR A 117 7.16 -6.87 -13.74
C THR A 117 7.02 -5.47 -13.14
N ASN A 118 7.06 -4.46 -14.00
CA ASN A 118 6.75 -3.07 -13.67
C ASN A 118 5.24 -2.78 -13.68
N THR A 119 4.40 -3.74 -14.07
CA THR A 119 2.95 -3.53 -14.06
C THR A 119 2.42 -3.56 -12.63
N ASN A 120 1.70 -2.49 -12.28
CA ASN A 120 1.06 -2.35 -10.98
C ASN A 120 -0.08 -3.37 -10.83
N PHE A 121 -0.36 -3.74 -9.59
CA PHE A 121 -1.49 -4.58 -9.25
C PHE A 121 -2.76 -3.73 -9.08
N MET A 122 -3.84 -4.21 -9.70
CA MET A 122 -5.17 -3.64 -9.59
C MET A 122 -6.08 -4.67 -8.89
N GLY A 123 -6.35 -4.43 -7.63
CA GLY A 123 -7.16 -5.30 -6.79
C GLY A 123 -7.03 -4.89 -5.34
N CYS A 124 -7.46 -5.76 -4.43
CA CYS A 124 -7.43 -5.47 -3.01
C CYS A 124 -6.51 -6.42 -2.25
N ILE A 125 -5.73 -5.85 -1.35
CA ILE A 125 -4.86 -6.58 -0.41
C ILE A 125 -5.34 -6.25 1.00
N SER A 126 -5.51 -7.27 1.82
CA SER A 126 -5.91 -7.11 3.22
C SER A 126 -5.15 -8.11 4.09
N ASN A 127 -5.07 -7.84 5.40
CA ASN A 127 -4.45 -8.72 6.39
C ASN A 127 -3.00 -9.14 6.00
N PHE A 128 -2.22 -8.19 5.49
CA PHE A 128 -0.82 -8.46 5.20
C PHE A 128 -0.03 -8.60 6.50
N THR A 129 0.60 -9.77 6.65
CA THR A 129 1.41 -10.14 7.81
C THR A 129 2.79 -10.58 7.33
N TYR A 130 3.83 -10.07 7.97
CA TYR A 130 5.21 -10.45 7.71
C TYR A 130 5.93 -10.75 9.03
N ASN A 131 6.50 -11.95 9.16
CA ASN A 131 7.11 -12.45 10.40
C ASN A 131 6.20 -12.25 11.63
N ASP A 132 4.92 -12.63 11.50
CA ASP A 132 3.87 -12.48 12.52
C ASP A 132 3.48 -11.04 12.90
N PHE A 133 4.08 -10.03 12.26
CA PHE A 133 3.68 -8.64 12.41
C PHE A 133 2.68 -8.25 11.32
N MET A 134 1.48 -7.85 11.73
CA MET A 134 0.46 -7.31 10.83
C MET A 134 0.80 -5.86 10.49
N TYR A 135 0.84 -5.53 9.20
CA TYR A 135 1.09 -4.16 8.76
C TYR A 135 -0.22 -3.41 8.53
N ASN A 136 -0.27 -2.17 9.01
CA ASN A 136 -1.41 -1.29 8.77
C ASN A 136 -1.34 -0.67 7.36
N LEU A 137 -2.07 -1.27 6.42
CA LEU A 137 -2.15 -0.78 5.04
C LEU A 137 -2.98 0.51 4.89
N GLY A 138 -3.76 0.90 5.89
CA GLY A 138 -4.56 2.12 5.85
C GLY A 138 -3.78 3.41 6.14
N ARG A 139 -2.52 3.31 6.57
CA ARG A 139 -1.62 4.44 6.83
C ARG A 139 -0.18 4.12 6.39
N PRO A 140 0.06 3.93 5.08
CA PRO A 140 1.40 3.68 4.58
C PRO A 140 2.29 4.92 4.74
N SER A 141 3.61 4.73 4.80
CA SER A 141 4.55 5.86 4.85
C SER A 141 4.55 6.70 3.57
N VAL A 142 4.24 6.07 2.44
CA VAL A 142 4.10 6.66 1.11
C VAL A 142 3.05 5.85 0.34
N ASP A 143 2.14 6.53 -0.35
CA ASP A 143 1.20 5.89 -1.27
C ASP A 143 1.08 6.66 -2.58
N HIS A 144 0.61 5.97 -3.62
CA HIS A 144 0.31 6.56 -4.91
C HIS A 144 -0.83 5.77 -5.56
N ASN A 145 -1.98 6.43 -5.80
CA ASN A 145 -3.19 5.81 -6.33
C ASN A 145 -3.67 4.58 -5.53
N ALA A 146 -3.37 4.53 -4.23
CA ALA A 146 -3.91 3.51 -3.34
C ALA A 146 -5.28 3.98 -2.80
N ASP A 147 -6.22 3.06 -2.70
CA ASP A 147 -7.53 3.32 -2.09
C ASP A 147 -7.69 2.46 -0.83
N PRO A 148 -7.80 3.08 0.37
CA PRO A 148 -7.97 2.32 1.60
C PRO A 148 -9.32 1.60 1.69
N GLY A 149 -10.32 2.01 0.89
CA GLY A 149 -11.68 1.50 1.01
C GLY A 149 -11.95 0.19 0.28
N CYS A 150 -11.16 -0.19 -0.73
CA CYS A 150 -11.45 -1.33 -1.63
C CYS A 150 -12.90 -1.32 -2.22
N GLN A 151 -13.59 -0.17 -2.17
CA GLN A 151 -15.00 -0.04 -2.57
C GLN A 151 -15.15 0.40 -4.03
N LYS A 152 -14.08 0.91 -4.64
CA LYS A 152 -14.07 1.19 -6.07
C LYS A 152 -14.15 -0.14 -6.80
N SER A 153 -15.24 -0.35 -7.52
CA SER A 153 -15.38 -1.44 -8.48
C SER A 153 -14.19 -1.37 -9.44
N VAL A 154 -13.24 -2.30 -9.28
CA VAL A 154 -12.17 -2.53 -10.25
C VAL A 154 -12.85 -3.14 -11.46
N PHE A 155 -13.41 -2.30 -12.33
CA PHE A 155 -13.78 -2.74 -13.66
C PHE A 155 -12.47 -3.14 -14.31
N THR A 156 -12.28 -4.45 -14.52
CA THR A 156 -11.24 -4.94 -15.41
C THR A 156 -11.46 -4.21 -16.73
N ALA A 157 -10.56 -3.29 -17.06
CA ALA A 157 -10.51 -2.76 -18.41
C ALA A 157 -10.13 -3.96 -19.29
N VAL A 158 -11.14 -4.67 -19.78
CA VAL A 158 -10.97 -5.65 -20.83
C VAL A 158 -10.50 -4.87 -22.04
N THR A 159 -9.18 -4.84 -22.22
CA THR A 159 -8.59 -4.47 -23.50
C THR A 159 -8.90 -5.65 -24.41
N PHE A 160 -10.14 -5.73 -24.90
CA PHE A 160 -10.36 -6.49 -26.12
C PHE A 160 -9.38 -5.90 -27.14
N GLY A 161 -8.60 -6.74 -27.81
CA GLY A 161 -7.87 -6.31 -28.98
C GLY A 161 -8.90 -5.85 -30.00
N ILE A 162 -9.30 -4.58 -29.92
CA ILE A 162 -10.26 -3.99 -30.84
C ILE A 162 -9.52 -3.89 -32.16
N ASP A 163 -9.77 -4.84 -33.05
CA ASP A 163 -9.40 -4.72 -34.45
C ASP A 163 -9.99 -3.38 -34.94
N THR A 164 -9.17 -2.59 -35.64
CA THR A 164 -9.61 -1.36 -36.29
C THR A 164 -10.89 -1.53 -37.10
N ASN A 165 -11.11 -2.72 -37.68
CA ASN A 165 -12.35 -3.06 -38.39
C ASN A 165 -13.57 -3.12 -37.46
N PHE A 166 -13.42 -3.62 -36.23
CA PHE A 166 -14.50 -3.67 -35.24
C PHE A 166 -14.87 -2.26 -34.76
N LEU A 167 -13.88 -1.40 -34.56
CA LEU A 167 -14.09 -0.01 -34.17
C LEU A 167 -14.82 0.78 -35.29
N VAL A 168 -14.41 0.58 -36.54
CA VAL A 168 -15.07 1.17 -37.71
C VAL A 168 -16.52 0.69 -37.81
N ALA A 169 -16.78 -0.60 -37.60
CA ALA A 169 -18.15 -1.13 -37.61
C ALA A 169 -19.04 -0.50 -36.52
N ILE A 170 -18.52 -0.32 -35.30
CA ILE A 170 -19.23 0.35 -34.21
C ILE A 170 -19.56 1.81 -34.58
N LEU A 171 -18.58 2.56 -35.11
CA LEU A 171 -18.78 3.96 -35.50
C LEU A 171 -19.81 4.09 -36.62
N VAL A 172 -19.80 3.18 -37.60
CA VAL A 172 -20.81 3.12 -38.67
C VAL A 172 -22.19 2.80 -38.10
N CYS A 173 -22.30 1.84 -37.19
CA CYS A 173 -23.57 1.52 -36.52
C CYS A 173 -24.12 2.71 -35.73
N ILE A 174 -23.28 3.44 -34.98
CA ILE A 174 -23.69 4.63 -34.23
C ILE A 174 -24.15 5.74 -35.19
N ALA A 175 -23.41 5.98 -36.28
CA ALA A 175 -23.80 6.99 -37.28
C ALA A 175 -25.12 6.64 -37.98
N ILE A 176 -25.35 5.37 -38.29
CA ILE A 176 -26.62 4.87 -38.84
C ILE A 176 -27.75 5.04 -37.82
N LEU A 177 -27.52 4.69 -36.55
CA LEU A 177 -28.51 4.88 -35.48
C LEU A 177 -28.87 6.35 -35.29
N ILE A 178 -27.89 7.26 -35.29
CA ILE A 178 -28.12 8.71 -35.20
C ILE A 178 -28.90 9.21 -36.43
N SER A 179 -28.60 8.68 -37.62
CA SER A 179 -29.30 9.05 -38.86
C SER A 179 -30.73 8.51 -38.92
N ILE A 180 -30.99 7.33 -38.35
CA ILE A 180 -32.32 6.70 -38.28
C ILE A 180 -33.17 7.36 -37.19
N VAL A 181 -32.58 7.75 -36.06
CA VAL A 181 -33.30 8.34 -34.93
C VAL A 181 -33.80 9.75 -35.24
N GLY A 182 -33.31 10.42 -36.29
CA GLY A 182 -33.99 11.55 -36.94
C GLY A 182 -34.35 12.76 -36.05
N ALA A 183 -33.87 12.77 -34.81
CA ALA A 183 -34.14 13.79 -33.83
C ALA A 183 -32.88 13.86 -32.96
N ALA A 184 -32.15 14.96 -33.09
CA ALA A 184 -31.31 15.38 -31.99
C ALA A 184 -32.23 15.43 -30.75
N PRO A 185 -31.88 14.80 -29.63
CA PRO A 185 -32.62 15.04 -28.40
C PRO A 185 -32.58 16.56 -28.17
N ASP A 186 -33.76 17.18 -28.06
CA ASP A 186 -33.91 18.62 -27.81
C ASP A 186 -33.49 18.92 -26.37
N ILE A 187 -32.18 18.84 -26.16
CA ILE A 187 -31.50 19.12 -24.90
C ILE A 187 -31.70 20.60 -24.55
N SER A 188 -31.82 21.49 -25.53
CA SER A 188 -32.19 22.90 -25.31
C SER A 188 -33.55 23.03 -24.64
N GLY A 189 -34.60 22.41 -25.21
CA GLY A 189 -35.94 22.45 -24.63
C GLY A 189 -36.00 21.82 -23.23
N PHE A 190 -35.29 20.70 -23.02
CA PHE A 190 -35.23 20.08 -21.70
C PHE A 190 -34.49 20.93 -20.65
N LEU A 191 -33.39 21.58 -21.03
CA LEU A 191 -32.63 22.48 -20.16
C LEU A 191 -33.44 23.75 -19.84
N ASP A 192 -34.13 24.32 -20.82
CA ASP A 192 -34.97 25.50 -20.64
C ASP A 192 -36.17 25.22 -19.73
N ASP A 193 -36.82 24.06 -19.87
CA ASP A 193 -37.90 23.63 -18.98
C ASP A 193 -37.40 23.49 -17.54
N LYS A 194 -36.28 22.80 -17.33
CA LYS A 194 -35.69 22.60 -16.00
C LYS A 194 -35.20 23.90 -15.38
N LYS A 195 -34.62 24.79 -16.19
CA LYS A 195 -34.26 26.14 -15.76
C LYS A 195 -35.49 26.93 -15.30
N SER A 196 -36.59 26.88 -16.05
CA SER A 196 -37.80 27.63 -15.70
C SER A 196 -38.45 27.14 -14.39
N VAL A 197 -38.32 25.84 -14.10
CA VAL A 197 -38.81 25.24 -12.85
C VAL A 197 -37.96 25.72 -11.66
N LEU A 198 -36.64 25.75 -11.81
CA LEU A 198 -35.73 26.25 -10.77
C LEU A 198 -35.89 27.76 -10.55
N ASP A 199 -35.96 28.56 -11.62
CA ASP A 199 -36.14 30.02 -11.51
C ASP A 199 -37.47 30.41 -10.84
N ARG A 200 -38.46 29.50 -10.79
CA ARG A 200 -39.78 29.71 -10.16
C ARG A 200 -39.91 29.15 -8.75
N ASP A 201 -38.92 28.44 -8.25
CA ASP A 201 -38.99 27.82 -6.93
C ASP A 201 -38.52 28.82 -5.85
N PRO A 202 -39.43 29.28 -4.97
CA PRO A 202 -39.12 30.27 -3.94
C PRO A 202 -38.27 29.71 -2.79
N ASP A 203 -38.04 28.39 -2.72
CA ASP A 203 -37.21 27.74 -1.70
C ASP A 203 -35.75 27.53 -2.16
N ILE A 204 -35.39 27.94 -3.39
CA ILE A 204 -33.99 27.98 -3.84
C ILE A 204 -33.33 29.24 -3.31
N ASN A 205 -33.20 29.33 -1.99
CA ASN A 205 -32.23 30.22 -1.40
C ASN A 205 -30.85 29.67 -1.76
N PRO A 206 -29.87 30.50 -2.21
CA PRO A 206 -28.50 30.07 -2.19
C PRO A 206 -28.20 29.72 -0.73
N TYR A 207 -27.90 28.45 -0.45
CA TYR A 207 -27.13 28.11 0.72
C TYR A 207 -25.77 28.78 0.51
N ASP A 208 -25.68 30.04 0.91
CA ASP A 208 -24.41 30.67 1.21
C ASP A 208 -23.91 29.92 2.45
N ASP A 209 -23.18 28.83 2.20
CA ASP A 209 -22.55 28.05 3.24
C ASP A 209 -21.48 28.96 3.85
N VAL A 210 -21.89 29.75 4.85
CA VAL A 210 -21.00 30.59 5.65
C VAL A 210 -20.08 29.65 6.41
N ARG A 211 -18.98 29.28 5.77
CA ARG A 211 -17.90 28.55 6.42
C ARG A 211 -17.17 29.51 7.35
N HIS A 212 -17.38 29.33 8.64
CA HIS A 212 -16.51 29.91 9.65
C HIS A 212 -15.15 29.22 9.57
N TYR A 213 -14.18 29.86 8.93
CA TYR A 213 -12.78 29.53 9.11
C TYR A 213 -12.32 30.09 10.45
N ALA A 214 -12.43 29.30 11.51
CA ALA A 214 -11.63 29.53 12.70
C ALA A 214 -10.32 28.75 12.51
N TYR A 215 -9.25 29.51 12.23
CA TYR A 215 -7.86 29.09 12.08
C TYR A 215 -7.42 28.77 10.63
N GLU A 216 -7.14 29.82 9.86
CA GLU A 216 -6.11 29.74 8.82
C GLU A 216 -4.78 29.53 9.55
N GLY A 217 -4.24 28.32 9.43
CA GLY A 217 -2.94 27.97 9.96
C GLY A 217 -1.91 29.01 9.57
N ASP A 218 -1.22 29.52 10.57
CA ASP A 218 -0.15 30.49 10.38
C ASP A 218 1.00 29.84 9.62
N GLY A 219 1.45 30.57 8.60
CA GLY A 219 2.77 30.54 7.97
C GLY A 219 3.53 29.21 7.90
N ASN A 220 3.72 28.74 6.68
CA ASN A 220 4.94 28.04 6.31
C ASN A 220 6.17 28.87 6.72
N THR A 221 6.90 28.45 7.76
CA THR A 221 8.37 28.32 7.80
C THR A 221 8.84 27.67 9.11
N SER A 222 9.51 26.52 9.00
CA SER A 222 10.59 26.03 9.87
C SER A 222 10.47 26.19 11.39
N GLY A 223 10.12 25.08 12.05
CA GLY A 223 10.68 24.70 13.35
C GLY A 223 9.98 25.23 14.60
N SER A 224 9.27 24.35 15.31
CA SER A 224 9.38 24.23 16.77
C SER A 224 8.82 22.88 17.25
N LEU A 225 9.48 22.37 18.28
CA LEU A 225 9.41 21.03 18.86
C LEU A 225 8.41 20.96 20.04
N SER A 226 7.91 19.75 20.30
CA SER A 226 7.29 19.25 21.56
C SER A 226 5.88 19.78 21.89
N SER A 227 4.93 18.96 22.38
CA SER A 227 5.06 18.01 23.50
C SER A 227 4.36 16.66 23.27
N LEU A 228 5.12 15.59 23.48
CA LEU A 228 4.61 14.26 23.83
C LEU A 228 4.89 14.03 25.33
N ALA A 229 4.02 13.24 25.96
CA ALA A 229 4.05 12.72 27.33
C ALA A 229 3.34 13.55 28.41
N SER A 230 2.10 13.14 28.71
CA SER A 230 1.68 12.94 30.10
C SER A 230 0.52 11.95 30.09
N CYS A 231 0.86 10.67 30.17
CA CYS A 231 0.06 9.53 30.64
C CYS A 231 0.97 8.28 30.52
N THR A 232 2.05 8.24 31.29
CA THR A 232 2.76 6.98 31.53
C THR A 232 3.16 6.94 32.99
N ASP A 233 2.58 5.96 33.66
CA ASP A 233 2.78 5.42 35.00
C ASP A 233 3.93 5.99 35.85
N ASP A 234 3.58 6.31 37.09
CA ASP A 234 4.44 6.72 38.21
C ASP A 234 5.50 5.66 38.55
N GLU A 235 6.52 5.52 37.72
CA GLU A 235 7.81 4.99 38.18
C GLU A 235 8.76 6.15 38.44
N ASP A 236 9.09 6.34 39.73
CA ASP A 236 10.08 7.29 40.20
C ASP A 236 11.36 7.21 39.36
N LEU A 237 11.55 8.17 38.45
CA LEU A 237 12.69 8.21 37.55
C LEU A 237 13.97 8.53 38.35
N LYS A 238 14.70 7.48 38.77
CA LYS A 238 15.96 7.63 39.50
C LYS A 238 17.13 7.88 38.56
N PHE A 239 17.73 9.07 38.64
CA PHE A 239 18.85 9.49 37.77
C PHE A 239 20.24 9.38 38.40
N ASN A 240 20.41 8.47 39.37
CA ASN A 240 21.67 8.30 40.12
C ASN A 240 22.90 7.97 39.25
N TYR A 241 22.68 7.44 38.04
CA TYR A 241 23.73 7.16 37.06
C TYR A 241 24.35 8.44 36.43
N LEU A 242 23.68 9.60 36.51
CA LEU A 242 24.21 10.88 36.01
C LEU A 242 25.54 11.29 36.68
N SER A 243 25.75 10.85 37.92
CA SER A 243 26.98 11.06 38.67
C SER A 243 28.22 10.45 37.99
N THR A 244 28.02 9.44 37.13
CA THR A 244 29.10 8.67 36.50
C THR A 244 29.56 9.27 35.16
N PHE A 245 28.79 10.20 34.57
CA PHE A 245 29.11 10.78 33.25
C PHE A 245 30.23 11.82 33.25
N GLY A 246 30.82 12.12 34.40
CA GLY A 246 31.99 12.97 34.51
C GLY A 246 31.69 14.46 34.67
N PRO A 247 32.73 15.30 34.80
CA PRO A 247 32.64 16.66 35.37
C PRO A 247 31.78 17.63 34.55
N ARG A 248 31.58 17.38 33.25
CA ARG A 248 30.72 18.19 32.38
C ARG A 248 29.23 18.04 32.70
N PHE A 249 28.82 16.93 33.28
CA PHE A 249 27.42 16.61 33.61
C PHE A 249 27.10 16.87 35.08
N ARG A 250 28.04 17.45 35.82
CA ARG A 250 27.90 17.68 37.27
C ARG A 250 26.68 18.53 37.63
N LYS A 251 26.35 19.54 36.81
CA LYS A 251 25.17 20.39 37.03
C LYS A 251 23.84 19.66 36.84
N LEU A 252 23.80 18.65 35.97
CA LEU A 252 22.61 17.81 35.78
C LEU A 252 22.50 16.77 36.90
N ALA A 253 23.63 16.18 37.30
CA ALA A 253 23.67 15.30 38.47
C ALA A 253 23.26 16.03 39.76
N ASP A 254 23.53 17.33 39.86
CA ASP A 254 23.11 18.18 40.99
C ASP A 254 21.62 18.55 40.95
N MET A 255 21.03 18.67 39.77
CA MET A 255 19.60 19.01 39.62
C MET A 255 18.66 17.79 39.70
N TYR A 256 19.15 16.60 39.37
CA TYR A 256 18.33 15.39 39.22
C TYR A 256 18.85 14.17 39.99
N GLY A 257 20.02 14.26 40.64
CA GLY A 257 20.51 13.22 41.53
C GLY A 257 19.75 13.30 42.85
N ASP A 258 19.02 12.25 43.16
CA ASP A 258 18.18 12.20 44.35
C ASP A 258 19.07 12.16 45.60
N SER A 259 18.92 13.14 46.49
CA SER A 259 19.47 13.09 47.83
C SER A 259 18.42 12.45 48.73
N ASP A 260 18.50 11.13 48.90
CA ASP A 260 17.66 10.36 49.82
C ASP A 260 17.86 10.81 51.27
N GLU A 261 17.22 11.91 51.70
CA GLU A 261 16.93 12.19 53.11
C GLU A 261 15.52 12.83 53.25
N ASP A 262 14.62 12.04 53.83
CA ASP A 262 13.36 12.39 54.51
C ASP A 262 12.26 13.14 53.73
N ARG A 263 11.27 12.38 53.22
CA ARG A 263 9.87 12.85 53.20
C ARG A 263 8.85 11.68 53.20
N PRO A 264 7.83 11.69 54.09
CA PRO A 264 6.84 10.61 54.24
C PRO A 264 5.76 10.66 53.15
N PRO A 265 4.97 9.59 52.94
CA PRO A 265 4.05 9.50 51.81
C PRO A 265 2.81 10.35 52.07
N HIS A 266 2.45 11.19 51.09
CA HIS A 266 1.14 11.82 51.05
C HIS A 266 0.41 11.29 49.82
N GLU A 267 -0.70 10.59 50.08
CA GLU A 267 -1.75 10.33 49.10
C GLU A 267 -2.28 11.68 48.56
N GLU A 268 -2.47 11.79 47.25
CA GLU A 268 -3.63 12.47 46.69
C GLU A 268 -3.73 12.11 45.20
N SER A 269 -4.64 11.17 44.90
CA SER A 269 -5.00 10.81 43.53
C SER A 269 -5.97 11.85 42.96
N TRP A 270 -5.56 12.56 41.91
CA TRP A 270 -6.48 13.13 40.94
C TRP A 270 -5.89 13.00 39.54
N CYS A 271 -6.21 11.87 38.89
CA CYS A 271 -6.58 11.72 37.48
C CYS A 271 -7.19 10.33 37.30
#